data_AF-A0A660Y5N8-F1
#
_entry.id   AF-A0A660Y5N8-F1
#
_cell.length_a   1.000
_cell.length_b   1.000
_cell.length_c   1.000
_cell.angle_alpha   90.00
_cell.angle_beta   90.00
_cell.angle_gamma   90.00
#
_symmetry.space_group_name_H-M   'P 1'
#
loop_
_entity.id
_entity.type
_entity.pdbx_description
1 polymer ?
#
loop_
_entity_poly.entity_id
_entity_poly.type
_entity_poly.pdbx_seq_one_letter_code
_entity_poly.pdbx_strand_id
1 'polypeptide(L)'
;DILIFIDNIFRFTQAGSEVSALLGRMPSAVGYQPTLATEMGELQERITSTRRGAITSVQAIYVPADDLTDPAPATTFAHLDATTVLSRSLFSQAFYPAVDPLESTSRMLDPRIVGEEHYRVAREVQRILQRYKELQDIIAILGVEELSDEDKVIVARARRIQRFLTQPFFVAEQFTQIPGKYVPLEETVRGFKGLVEGEYDDLPEQAFYMVGTIDEALQKAKELK
;
A
#
# COMPACT_ATOMS: atom_id res chain seq x y z
N ASP A 1 12.20 -16.67 15.81
CA ASP A 1 11.97 -15.55 14.89
C ASP A 1 11.92 -14.24 15.66
N ILE A 2 12.39 -13.15 15.05
CA ILE A 2 12.47 -11.82 15.64
C ILE A 2 11.78 -10.84 14.70
N LEU A 3 10.93 -9.96 15.25
CA LEU A 3 10.41 -8.80 14.55
C LEU A 3 11.22 -7.57 14.95
N ILE A 4 11.70 -6.81 13.97
CA ILE A 4 12.39 -5.53 14.19
C ILE A 4 11.58 -4.40 13.56
N PHE A 5 11.36 -3.34 14.32
CA PHE A 5 10.70 -2.12 13.85
C PHE A 5 11.73 -0.99 13.85
N ILE A 6 11.98 -0.40 12.68
CA ILE A 6 12.89 0.74 12.51
C ILE A 6 12.06 1.95 12.09
N ASP A 7 11.92 2.92 12.99
CA ASP A 7 11.23 4.18 12.72
C ASP A 7 12.15 5.36 13.09
N ASN A 8 12.76 6.08 12.16
CA ASN A 8 12.65 6.03 10.70
C ASN A 8 14.03 5.78 10.06
N ILE A 9 14.13 4.86 9.09
CA ILE A 9 15.42 4.50 8.49
C ILE A 9 16.05 5.66 7.71
N PHE A 10 15.25 6.60 7.18
CA PHE A 10 15.78 7.81 6.54
C PHE A 10 16.63 8.64 7.52
N ARG A 11 16.32 8.63 8.82
CA ARG A 11 17.07 9.40 9.83
C ARG A 11 18.48 8.85 10.03
N PHE A 12 18.71 7.56 9.78
CA PHE A 12 20.05 6.98 9.74
C PHE A 12 20.87 7.62 8.61
N THR A 13 20.31 7.71 7.40
CA THR A 13 20.93 8.38 6.27
C THR A 13 21.19 9.86 6.55
N GLN A 14 20.19 10.58 7.08
CA GLN A 14 20.32 12.00 7.40
C GLN A 14 21.44 12.28 8.39
N ALA A 15 21.51 11.53 9.49
CA ALA A 15 22.59 11.66 10.46
C ALA A 15 23.97 11.36 9.83
N GLY A 16 24.03 10.37 8.93
CA GLY A 16 25.23 10.08 8.15
C GLY A 16 25.70 11.25 7.29
N SER A 17 24.78 11.93 6.60
CA SER A 17 25.07 13.15 5.83
C SER A 17 25.64 14.28 6.71
N GLU A 18 25.03 14.53 7.87
CA GLU A 18 25.47 15.57 8.80
C GLU A 18 26.88 15.31 9.33
N VAL A 19 27.17 14.07 9.73
CA VAL A 19 28.51 13.65 10.20
C VAL A 19 29.53 13.70 9.05
N SER A 20 29.16 13.26 7.85
CA SER A 20 30.04 13.29 6.68
C SER A 20 30.48 14.71 6.32
N ALA A 21 29.57 15.69 6.44
CA ALA A 21 29.88 17.09 6.23
C ALA A 21 30.89 17.62 7.27
N LEU A 22 30.71 17.27 8.55
CA LEU A 22 31.64 17.65 9.63
C LEU A 22 33.03 17.01 9.48
N LEU A 23 33.11 15.81 8.90
CA LEU A 23 34.36 15.13 8.59
C LEU A 23 35.08 15.71 7.36
N GLY A 24 34.50 16.73 6.70
CA GLY A 24 35.10 17.38 5.53
C GLY A 24 35.09 16.51 4.26
N ARG A 25 34.21 15.49 4.21
CA ARG A 25 34.03 14.69 2.98
C ARG A 25 33.28 15.53 1.95
N MET A 26 33.67 15.43 0.68
CA MET A 26 32.91 16.07 -0.40
C MET A 26 31.51 15.45 -0.50
N PRO A 27 30.44 16.25 -0.55
CA PRO A 27 29.08 15.73 -0.70
C PRO A 27 28.87 15.13 -2.09
N SER A 28 27.98 14.14 -2.15
CA SER A 28 27.51 13.50 -3.39
C SER A 28 26.21 14.14 -3.88
N ALA A 29 25.47 13.42 -4.74
CA ALA A 29 24.17 13.84 -5.25
C ALA A 29 23.25 14.32 -4.12
N VAL A 30 22.60 15.46 -4.35
CA VAL A 30 21.59 16.07 -3.44
C VAL A 30 22.13 16.38 -2.02
N GLY A 31 23.46 16.35 -1.82
CA GLY A 31 24.08 16.67 -0.53
C GLY A 31 24.28 15.48 0.41
N TYR A 32 24.01 14.26 -0.04
CA TYR A 32 24.24 13.04 0.75
C TYR A 32 25.73 12.70 0.87
N GLN A 33 26.07 11.88 1.85
CA GLN A 33 27.42 11.35 2.00
C GLN A 33 27.83 10.49 0.80
N PRO A 34 29.10 10.52 0.35
CA PRO A 34 29.57 9.70 -0.77
C PRO A 34 29.55 8.19 -0.46
N THR A 35 29.45 7.83 0.82
CA THR A 35 29.40 6.46 1.35
C THR A 35 27.98 5.91 1.55
N LEU A 36 26.94 6.64 1.11
CA LEU A 36 25.54 6.32 1.39
C LEU A 36 25.17 4.87 1.06
N ALA A 37 25.48 4.42 -0.15
CA ALA A 37 25.15 3.07 -0.61
C ALA A 37 25.84 1.98 0.22
N THR A 38 27.12 2.20 0.56
CA THR A 38 27.89 1.24 1.35
C THR A 38 27.36 1.16 2.78
N GLU A 39 27.14 2.31 3.43
CA GLU A 39 26.64 2.37 4.82
C GLU A 39 25.23 1.77 4.92
N MET A 40 24.37 2.03 3.94
CA MET A 40 23.03 1.42 3.87
C MET A 40 23.13 -0.10 3.68
N GLY A 41 23.99 -0.57 2.77
CA GLY A 41 24.20 -2.00 2.54
C GLY A 41 24.71 -2.73 3.78
N GLU A 42 25.70 -2.16 4.48
CA GLU A 42 26.23 -2.75 5.72
C GLU A 42 25.17 -2.93 6.82
N LEU A 43 24.21 -2.01 6.89
CA LEU A 43 23.08 -2.12 7.81
C LEU A 43 22.06 -3.15 7.33
N GLN A 44 21.57 -3.02 6.09
CA GLN A 44 20.46 -3.81 5.57
C GLN A 44 20.82 -5.29 5.42
N GLU A 45 22.05 -5.62 4.99
CA GLU A 45 22.48 -7.00 4.82
C GLU A 45 22.61 -7.78 6.15
N ARG A 46 22.62 -7.07 7.29
CA ARG A 46 22.54 -7.71 8.62
C ARG A 46 21.13 -8.11 8.99
N ILE A 47 20.12 -7.51 8.36
CA ILE A 47 18.71 -7.74 8.60
C ILE A 47 18.25 -8.80 7.61
N THR A 48 18.57 -10.06 7.92
CA THR A 48 18.23 -11.18 7.04
C THR A 48 17.91 -12.44 7.84
N SER A 49 17.30 -13.41 7.16
CA SER A 49 17.03 -14.72 7.72
C SER A 49 18.23 -15.65 7.50
N THR A 50 18.65 -16.35 8.55
CA THR A 50 19.77 -17.30 8.51
C THR A 50 19.30 -18.70 8.87
N ARG A 51 20.18 -19.69 8.74
CA ARG A 51 19.90 -21.07 9.17
C ARG A 51 19.60 -21.22 10.68
N ARG A 52 19.93 -20.21 11.50
CA ARG A 52 19.75 -20.23 12.97
C ARG A 52 18.50 -19.48 13.43
N GLY A 53 17.82 -18.77 12.53
CA GLY A 53 16.64 -17.98 12.86
C GLY A 53 16.36 -16.91 11.82
N ALA A 54 15.14 -16.37 11.85
CA ALA A 54 14.67 -15.33 10.95
C ALA A 54 14.52 -13.97 11.64
N ILE A 55 14.82 -12.90 10.91
CA ILE A 55 14.50 -11.52 11.26
C ILE A 55 13.51 -11.00 10.21
N THR A 56 12.35 -10.52 10.66
CA THR A 56 11.39 -9.81 9.82
C THR A 56 11.41 -8.34 10.21
N SER A 57 11.79 -7.47 9.28
CA SER A 57 11.87 -6.02 9.55
C SER A 57 10.72 -5.24 8.94
N VAL A 58 10.13 -4.37 9.74
CA VAL A 58 9.22 -3.31 9.28
C VAL A 58 9.94 -1.98 9.45
N GLN A 59 10.23 -1.30 8.35
CA GLN A 59 11.03 -0.08 8.34
C GLN A 59 10.19 1.08 7.79
N ALA A 60 9.99 2.11 8.60
CA ALA A 60 9.37 3.34 8.14
C ALA A 60 10.41 4.16 7.36
N ILE A 61 10.06 4.52 6.12
CA ILE A 61 10.91 5.31 5.22
C ILE A 61 10.22 6.65 5.00
N TYR A 62 10.84 7.73 5.48
CA TYR A 62 10.42 9.08 5.14
C TYR A 62 10.92 9.41 3.74
N VAL A 63 10.02 9.87 2.87
CA VAL A 63 10.34 10.31 1.51
C VAL A 63 10.42 11.84 1.52
N PRO A 64 11.62 12.44 1.33
CA PRO A 64 11.77 13.88 1.30
C PRO A 64 10.96 14.49 0.15
N ALA A 65 10.16 15.51 0.46
CA ALA A 65 9.36 16.26 -0.52
C ALA A 65 8.48 15.40 -1.45
N ASP A 66 8.05 14.21 -1.01
CA ASP A 66 7.29 13.24 -1.81
C ASP A 66 8.04 12.76 -3.08
N ASP A 67 9.37 12.89 -3.14
CA ASP A 67 10.21 12.47 -4.27
C ASP A 67 10.83 11.07 -4.04
N LEU A 68 10.24 10.05 -4.67
CA LEU A 68 10.74 8.67 -4.64
C LEU A 68 12.08 8.48 -5.38
N THR A 69 12.50 9.46 -6.18
CA THR A 69 13.76 9.41 -6.93
C THR A 69 14.94 9.97 -6.13
N ASP A 70 14.69 10.50 -4.94
CA ASP A 70 15.75 10.92 -4.02
C ASP A 70 16.71 9.74 -3.73
N PRO A 71 18.05 9.98 -3.70
CA PRO A 71 19.02 8.92 -3.49
C PRO A 71 18.81 8.07 -2.22
N ALA A 72 18.29 8.65 -1.13
CA ALA A 72 18.09 7.94 0.13
C ALA A 72 16.99 6.85 0.06
N PRO A 73 15.73 7.16 -0.31
CA PRO A 73 14.72 6.14 -0.50
C PRO A 73 15.09 5.17 -1.64
N ALA A 74 15.63 5.68 -2.76
CA ALA A 74 16.03 4.84 -3.90
C ALA A 74 17.05 3.75 -3.50
N THR A 75 18.07 4.11 -2.71
CA THR A 75 19.07 3.16 -2.21
C THR A 75 18.43 2.16 -1.24
N THR A 76 17.53 2.63 -0.37
CA THR A 76 16.88 1.77 0.62
C THR A 76 15.97 0.73 -0.06
N PHE A 77 15.21 1.13 -1.08
CA PHE A 77 14.28 0.24 -1.78
C PHE A 77 14.95 -0.96 -2.44
N ALA A 78 16.21 -0.83 -2.87
CA ALA A 78 16.95 -1.94 -3.47
C ALA A 78 17.13 -3.14 -2.52
N HIS A 79 17.10 -2.90 -1.20
CA HIS A 79 17.27 -3.93 -0.18
C HIS A 79 15.94 -4.51 0.35
N LEU A 80 14.78 -3.97 -0.05
CA LEU A 80 13.49 -4.39 0.50
C LEU A 80 12.83 -5.48 -0.36
N ASP A 81 12.25 -6.48 0.30
CA ASP A 81 11.47 -7.53 -0.36
C ASP A 81 10.02 -7.12 -0.66
N ALA A 82 9.50 -6.15 0.10
CA ALA A 82 8.18 -5.57 -0.10
C ALA A 82 8.20 -4.07 0.24
N THR A 83 7.44 -3.30 -0.54
CA THR A 83 7.25 -1.87 -0.36
C THR A 83 5.77 -1.58 -0.17
N THR A 84 5.43 -0.86 0.89
CA THR A 84 4.07 -0.36 1.13
C THR A 84 4.13 1.16 1.06
N VAL A 85 3.62 1.73 -0.01
CA VAL A 85 3.65 3.17 -0.26
C VAL A 85 2.39 3.80 0.31
N LEU A 86 2.55 4.88 1.09
CA LEU A 86 1.43 5.63 1.66
C LEU A 86 1.19 6.91 0.84
N SER A 87 -0.02 7.07 0.32
CA SER A 87 -0.38 8.18 -0.56
C SER A 87 -1.14 9.28 0.17
N ARG A 88 -0.67 10.53 0.03
CA ARG A 88 -1.38 11.71 0.54
C ARG A 88 -2.75 11.90 -0.11
N SER A 89 -2.90 11.51 -1.38
CA SER A 89 -4.17 11.62 -2.13
C SER A 89 -5.24 10.67 -1.60
N LEU A 90 -4.86 9.47 -1.15
CA LEU A 90 -5.79 8.54 -0.51
C LEU A 90 -6.16 9.00 0.90
N PHE A 91 -5.18 9.52 1.64
CA PHE A 91 -5.40 10.09 2.98
C PHE A 91 -6.39 11.26 2.96
N SER A 92 -6.28 12.18 1.99
CA SER A 92 -7.21 13.33 1.89
C SER A 92 -8.65 12.92 1.58
N GLN A 93 -8.84 11.72 1.02
CA GLN A 93 -10.15 11.10 0.77
C GLN A 93 -10.66 10.28 1.97
N ALA A 94 -9.96 10.32 3.12
CA ALA A 94 -10.24 9.54 4.32
C ALA A 94 -10.21 8.02 4.09
N PHE A 95 -9.35 7.55 3.18
CA PHE A 95 -9.07 6.12 3.03
C PHE A 95 -7.95 5.70 3.97
N TYR A 96 -8.30 4.84 4.93
CA TYR A 96 -7.41 4.33 5.96
C TYR A 96 -7.38 2.79 5.95
N PRO A 97 -6.19 2.16 5.85
CA PRO A 97 -4.88 2.79 5.67
C PRO A 97 -4.73 3.40 4.26
N ALA A 98 -3.94 4.48 4.16
CA ALA A 98 -3.73 5.20 2.91
C ALA A 98 -2.68 4.51 1.98
N VAL A 99 -2.75 3.18 1.87
CA VAL A 99 -1.83 2.39 1.05
C VAL A 99 -2.18 2.56 -0.42
N ASP A 100 -1.20 2.93 -1.24
CA ASP A 100 -1.37 2.95 -2.69
C ASP A 100 -1.24 1.52 -3.25
N PRO A 101 -2.32 0.92 -3.78
CA PRO A 101 -2.32 -0.46 -4.25
C PRO A 101 -1.59 -0.67 -5.59
N LEU A 102 -1.28 0.40 -6.32
CA LEU A 102 -0.58 0.37 -7.60
C LEU A 102 0.92 0.63 -7.43
N GLU A 103 1.32 1.47 -6.47
CA GLU A 103 2.73 1.75 -6.18
C GLU A 103 3.35 0.78 -5.16
N SER A 104 2.53 0.11 -4.36
CA SER A 104 3.00 -0.92 -3.41
C SER A 104 3.32 -2.23 -4.12
N THR A 105 4.41 -2.88 -3.74
CA THR A 105 4.89 -4.11 -4.39
C THR A 105 5.40 -5.13 -3.38
N SER A 106 5.44 -6.41 -3.77
CA SER A 106 6.06 -7.47 -2.98
C SER A 106 6.62 -8.55 -3.89
N ARG A 107 7.82 -9.04 -3.58
CA ARG A 107 8.42 -10.22 -4.22
C ARG A 107 7.65 -11.50 -3.89
N MET A 108 6.87 -11.52 -2.82
CA MET A 108 6.07 -12.67 -2.42
C MET A 108 4.80 -12.82 -3.26
N LEU A 109 4.40 -11.79 -4.04
CA LEU A 109 3.25 -11.88 -4.94
C LEU A 109 3.62 -12.67 -6.22
N ASP A 110 3.85 -13.96 -6.04
CA ASP A 110 4.14 -14.95 -7.09
C ASP A 110 3.20 -16.15 -6.88
N PRO A 111 2.55 -16.67 -7.94
CA PRO A 111 1.58 -17.76 -7.82
C PRO A 111 2.18 -19.04 -7.21
N ARG A 112 3.49 -19.24 -7.30
CA ARG A 112 4.20 -20.36 -6.68
C ARG A 112 4.36 -20.22 -5.17
N ILE A 113 4.22 -19.00 -4.64
CA ILE A 113 4.34 -18.69 -3.21
C ILE A 113 2.96 -18.55 -2.58
N VAL A 114 2.09 -17.71 -3.15
CA VAL A 114 0.77 -17.38 -2.57
C VAL A 114 -0.38 -18.23 -3.11
N GLY A 115 -0.14 -19.04 -4.14
CA GLY A 115 -1.16 -19.80 -4.85
C GLY A 115 -1.81 -19.00 -5.99
N GLU A 116 -2.37 -19.73 -6.96
CA GLU A 116 -2.97 -19.16 -8.17
C GLU A 116 -4.18 -18.24 -7.87
N GLU A 117 -5.04 -18.63 -6.92
CA GLU A 117 -6.25 -17.86 -6.62
C GLU A 117 -5.92 -16.48 -6.04
N HIS A 118 -5.07 -16.43 -5.02
CA HIS A 118 -4.63 -15.18 -4.41
C HIS A 118 -3.92 -14.30 -5.44
N TYR A 119 -2.98 -14.87 -6.21
CA TYR A 119 -2.26 -14.12 -7.24
C TYR A 119 -3.22 -13.52 -8.28
N ARG A 120 -4.13 -14.33 -8.82
CA ARG A 120 -5.12 -13.89 -9.82
C ARG A 120 -6.01 -12.77 -9.28
N VAL A 121 -6.57 -12.93 -8.08
CA VAL A 121 -7.46 -11.92 -7.47
C VAL A 121 -6.71 -10.60 -7.26
N ALA A 122 -5.48 -10.65 -6.73
CA ALA A 122 -4.66 -9.44 -6.54
C ALA A 122 -4.35 -8.74 -7.87
N ARG A 123 -4.02 -9.50 -8.93
CA ARG A 123 -3.76 -8.93 -10.26
C ARG A 123 -4.99 -8.32 -10.90
N GLU A 124 -6.16 -8.93 -10.74
CA GLU A 124 -7.42 -8.37 -11.24
C GLU A 124 -7.82 -7.09 -10.50
N VAL A 125 -7.63 -7.03 -9.17
CA VAL A 125 -7.80 -5.80 -8.40
C VAL A 125 -6.90 -4.69 -8.94
N GLN A 126 -5.61 -4.98 -9.15
CA GLN A 126 -4.67 -4.01 -9.74
C GLN A 126 -5.09 -3.58 -11.15
N ARG A 127 -5.55 -4.50 -11.99
CA ARG A 127 -6.01 -4.20 -13.36
C ARG A 127 -7.21 -3.25 -13.36
N ILE A 128 -8.20 -3.50 -12.50
CA ILE A 128 -9.40 -2.65 -12.38
C ILE A 128 -9.01 -1.25 -11.88
N LEU A 129 -8.15 -1.16 -10.87
CA LEU A 129 -7.70 0.12 -10.32
C LEU A 129 -6.84 0.91 -11.31
N GLN A 130 -5.98 0.23 -12.07
CA GLN A 130 -5.18 0.84 -13.13
C GLN A 130 -6.07 1.42 -14.23
N ARG A 131 -7.06 0.63 -14.71
CA ARG A 131 -8.02 1.11 -15.70
C ARG A 131 -8.84 2.28 -15.17
N TYR A 132 -9.24 2.25 -13.90
CA TYR A 132 -9.94 3.37 -13.28
C TYR A 132 -9.08 4.64 -13.27
N LYS A 133 -7.79 4.55 -12.95
CA LYS A 133 -6.85 5.67 -12.99
C LYS A 133 -6.75 6.30 -14.39
N GLU A 134 -6.70 5.48 -15.44
CA GLU A 134 -6.72 5.96 -16.84
C GLU A 134 -8.03 6.69 -17.20
N LEU A 135 -9.16 6.23 -16.66
CA LEU A 135 -10.47 6.83 -16.89
C LEU A 135 -10.71 8.11 -16.08
N GLN A 136 -9.96 8.36 -14.99
CA GLN A 136 -10.17 9.52 -14.13
C GLN A 136 -10.02 10.86 -14.86
N ASP A 137 -9.04 10.98 -15.77
CA ASP A 137 -8.84 12.20 -16.56
C ASP A 137 -10.01 12.46 -17.52
N ILE A 138 -10.53 11.39 -18.13
CA ILE A 138 -11.70 11.45 -19.01
C ILE A 138 -12.93 11.87 -18.19
N ILE A 139 -13.15 11.25 -17.03
CA ILE A 139 -14.27 11.56 -16.13
C ILE A 139 -14.22 13.01 -15.66
N ALA A 140 -13.03 13.54 -15.37
CA ALA A 140 -12.87 14.92 -14.91
C ALA A 140 -13.24 15.96 -15.97
N ILE A 141 -13.12 15.62 -17.27
CA ILE A 141 -13.40 16.53 -18.39
C ILE A 141 -14.82 16.34 -18.92
N LEU A 142 -15.22 15.09 -19.19
CA LEU A 142 -16.45 14.74 -19.91
C LEU A 142 -17.57 14.26 -18.98
N GLY A 143 -17.24 13.82 -17.77
CA GLY A 143 -18.19 13.19 -16.86
C GLY A 143 -18.33 11.68 -17.07
N VAL A 144 -18.95 11.00 -16.11
CA VAL A 144 -19.11 9.53 -16.12
C VAL A 144 -20.12 9.06 -17.18
N GLU A 145 -21.08 9.92 -17.56
CA GLU A 145 -22.15 9.54 -18.50
C GLU A 145 -21.62 9.28 -19.92
N GLU A 146 -20.51 9.91 -20.28
CA GLU A 146 -19.86 9.80 -21.59
C GLU A 146 -18.99 8.52 -21.75
N LEU A 147 -18.83 7.75 -20.67
CA LEU A 147 -18.11 6.48 -20.73
C LEU A 147 -18.97 5.38 -21.38
N SER A 148 -18.28 4.39 -21.97
CA SER A 148 -18.91 3.15 -22.42
C SER A 148 -19.57 2.43 -21.23
N ASP A 149 -20.60 1.61 -21.48
CA ASP A 149 -21.25 0.86 -20.41
C ASP A 149 -20.29 -0.09 -19.69
N GLU A 150 -19.31 -0.64 -20.40
CA GLU A 150 -18.23 -1.47 -19.83
C GLU A 150 -17.32 -0.64 -18.90
N ASP A 151 -16.90 0.54 -19.33
CA ASP A 151 -16.06 1.43 -18.51
C ASP A 151 -16.84 1.93 -17.28
N LYS A 152 -18.15 2.18 -17.39
CA LYS A 152 -19.01 2.54 -16.25
C LYS A 152 -19.01 1.44 -15.19
N VAL A 153 -19.12 0.17 -15.60
CA VAL A 153 -19.03 -0.98 -14.69
C VAL A 153 -17.66 -1.03 -14.02
N ILE A 154 -16.58 -0.84 -14.77
CA ILE A 154 -15.20 -0.82 -14.23
C ILE A 154 -15.03 0.29 -13.19
N VAL A 155 -15.51 1.50 -13.47
CA VAL A 155 -15.45 2.64 -12.55
C VAL A 155 -16.22 2.34 -11.26
N ALA A 156 -17.43 1.78 -11.37
CA ALA A 156 -18.24 1.40 -10.21
C ALA A 156 -17.53 0.34 -9.35
N ARG A 157 -16.97 -0.71 -9.97
CA ARG A 157 -16.20 -1.75 -9.26
C ARG A 157 -14.94 -1.18 -8.62
N ALA A 158 -14.20 -0.35 -9.33
CA ALA A 158 -12.98 0.29 -8.80
C ALA A 158 -13.29 1.14 -7.57
N ARG A 159 -14.37 1.91 -7.60
CA ARG A 159 -14.82 2.71 -6.44
C ARG A 159 -15.23 1.88 -5.24
N ARG A 160 -15.82 0.70 -5.44
CA ARG A 160 -16.11 -0.27 -4.37
C ARG A 160 -14.82 -0.87 -3.82
N ILE A 161 -13.91 -1.31 -4.69
CA ILE A 161 -12.60 -1.87 -4.33
C ILE A 161 -11.79 -0.86 -3.52
N GLN A 162 -11.69 0.41 -3.95
CA GLN A 162 -10.96 1.45 -3.22
C GLN A 162 -11.49 1.65 -1.81
N ARG A 163 -12.82 1.60 -1.62
CA ARG A 163 -13.43 1.67 -0.30
C ARG A 163 -13.21 0.41 0.50
N PHE A 164 -13.28 -0.77 -0.12
CA PHE A 164 -13.08 -2.06 0.55
C PHE A 164 -11.62 -2.30 0.98
N LEU A 165 -10.67 -1.59 0.37
CA LEU A 165 -9.28 -1.55 0.85
C LEU A 165 -9.12 -0.76 2.17
N THR A 166 -10.15 -0.03 2.61
CA THR A 166 -10.15 0.63 3.91
C THR A 166 -10.54 -0.35 5.02
N GLN A 167 -9.90 -0.22 6.18
CA GLN A 167 -10.13 -1.10 7.32
C GLN A 167 -10.00 -0.31 8.63
N PRO A 168 -10.96 -0.44 9.56
CA PRO A 168 -10.84 0.18 10.89
C PRO A 168 -9.74 -0.53 11.70
N PHE A 169 -8.81 0.26 12.24
CA PHE A 169 -7.70 -0.23 13.05
C PHE A 169 -8.04 -0.23 14.54
N PHE A 170 -7.63 -1.28 15.25
CA PHE A 170 -7.77 -1.37 16.72
C PHE A 170 -7.13 -0.19 17.44
N VAL A 171 -5.96 0.26 16.98
CA VAL A 171 -5.25 1.41 17.56
C VAL A 171 -5.94 2.75 17.27
N ALA A 172 -6.84 2.79 16.30
CA ALA A 172 -7.57 4.00 15.92
C ALA A 172 -8.93 4.12 16.62
N GLU A 173 -9.41 3.07 17.30
CA GLU A 173 -10.74 3.02 17.95
C GLU A 173 -10.99 4.20 18.89
N GLN A 174 -9.98 4.62 19.64
CA GLN A 174 -10.08 5.74 20.58
C GLN A 174 -10.38 7.07 19.89
N PHE A 175 -10.01 7.22 18.62
CA PHE A 175 -10.18 8.45 17.85
C PHE A 175 -11.39 8.37 16.91
N THR A 176 -11.68 7.19 16.36
CA THR A 176 -12.73 7.01 15.35
C THR A 176 -14.06 6.56 15.94
N GLN A 177 -14.05 5.96 17.14
CA GLN A 177 -15.20 5.24 17.74
C GLN A 177 -15.72 4.08 16.88
N ILE A 178 -14.95 3.64 15.88
CA ILE A 178 -15.28 2.48 15.03
C ILE A 178 -14.44 1.31 15.54
N PRO A 179 -15.06 0.19 15.96
CA PRO A 179 -14.34 -1.00 16.39
C PRO A 179 -13.38 -1.50 15.30
N GLY A 180 -12.15 -1.77 15.69
CA GLY A 180 -11.12 -2.34 14.85
C GLY A 180 -11.48 -3.74 14.38
N LYS A 181 -10.99 -4.08 13.20
CA LYS A 181 -11.25 -5.37 12.57
C LYS A 181 -9.95 -6.07 12.24
N TYR A 182 -9.92 -7.37 12.46
CA TYR A 182 -8.92 -8.28 11.92
C TYR A 182 -9.59 -9.12 10.84
N VAL A 183 -9.02 -9.14 9.64
CA VAL A 183 -9.58 -9.86 8.49
C VAL A 183 -8.63 -11.01 8.13
N PRO A 184 -9.09 -12.28 8.22
CA PRO A 184 -8.30 -13.42 7.77
C PRO A 184 -7.98 -13.36 6.28
N LEU A 185 -6.86 -13.97 5.86
CA LEU A 185 -6.42 -13.95 4.47
C LEU A 185 -7.46 -14.55 3.52
N GLU A 186 -8.05 -15.67 3.90
CA GLU A 186 -9.06 -16.39 3.12
C GLU A 186 -10.28 -15.50 2.88
N GLU A 187 -10.67 -14.71 3.88
CA GLU A 187 -11.77 -13.75 3.82
C GLU A 187 -11.44 -12.56 2.94
N THR A 188 -10.20 -12.06 2.98
CA THR A 188 -9.72 -11.03 2.06
C THR A 188 -9.82 -11.51 0.61
N VAL A 189 -9.26 -12.68 0.29
CA VAL A 189 -9.29 -13.22 -1.08
C VAL A 189 -10.73 -13.48 -1.53
N ARG A 190 -11.58 -14.05 -0.68
CA ARG A 190 -13.01 -14.28 -0.97
C ARG A 190 -13.76 -12.97 -1.29
N GLY A 191 -13.60 -11.96 -0.45
CA GLY A 191 -14.29 -10.67 -0.61
C GLY A 191 -13.87 -9.94 -1.89
N PHE A 192 -12.56 -9.86 -2.15
CA PHE A 192 -12.06 -9.23 -3.38
C PHE A 192 -12.39 -10.03 -4.63
N LYS A 193 -12.43 -11.37 -4.56
CA LYS A 193 -12.86 -12.23 -5.67
C LYS A 193 -14.27 -11.89 -6.14
N GLY A 194 -15.24 -11.85 -5.22
CA GLY A 194 -16.61 -11.50 -5.60
C GLY A 194 -16.74 -10.06 -6.12
N LEU A 195 -15.92 -9.12 -5.63
CA LEU A 195 -15.85 -7.75 -6.17
C LEU A 195 -15.34 -7.71 -7.62
N VAL A 196 -14.28 -8.46 -7.94
CA VAL A 196 -13.73 -8.47 -9.31
C VAL A 196 -14.63 -9.26 -10.28
N GLU A 197 -15.29 -10.31 -9.80
CA GLU A 197 -16.22 -11.15 -10.56
C GLU A 197 -17.61 -10.49 -10.75
N GLY A 198 -17.93 -9.45 -9.97
CA GLY A 198 -19.15 -8.65 -10.12
C GLY A 198 -20.34 -9.10 -9.27
N GLU A 199 -20.12 -9.98 -8.29
CA GLU A 199 -21.17 -10.52 -7.42
C GLU A 199 -21.87 -9.45 -6.57
N TYR A 200 -21.21 -8.30 -6.37
CA TYR A 200 -21.66 -7.22 -5.50
C TYR A 200 -21.97 -5.92 -6.25
N ASP A 201 -22.20 -6.00 -7.57
CA ASP A 201 -22.43 -4.82 -8.41
C ASP A 201 -23.73 -4.06 -8.11
N ASP A 202 -24.69 -4.70 -7.45
CA ASP A 202 -25.95 -4.08 -7.04
C ASP A 202 -25.84 -3.32 -5.69
N LEU A 203 -24.69 -3.40 -5.02
CA LEU A 203 -24.51 -2.81 -3.69
C LEU A 203 -24.01 -1.37 -3.76
N PRO A 204 -24.48 -0.50 -2.84
CA PRO A 204 -24.00 0.87 -2.77
C PRO A 204 -22.53 0.92 -2.38
N GLU A 205 -21.76 1.82 -2.99
CA GLU A 205 -20.31 1.98 -2.72
C GLU A 205 -20.01 2.19 -1.24
N GLN A 206 -20.89 2.90 -0.52
CA GLN A 206 -20.73 3.22 0.90
C GLN A 206 -20.78 1.99 1.82
N ALA A 207 -21.35 0.88 1.36
CA ALA A 207 -21.37 -0.37 2.11
C ALA A 207 -19.96 -0.95 2.31
N PHE A 208 -19.03 -0.64 1.40
CA PHE A 208 -17.66 -1.16 1.43
C PHE A 208 -16.69 -0.29 2.23
N TYR A 209 -17.12 0.87 2.74
CA TYR A 209 -16.25 1.78 3.45
C TYR A 209 -16.11 1.41 4.93
N MET A 210 -14.88 1.30 5.43
CA MET A 210 -14.53 1.04 6.84
C MET A 210 -15.25 -0.19 7.42
N VAL A 211 -15.14 -1.32 6.71
CA VAL A 211 -15.68 -2.64 7.11
C VAL A 211 -14.55 -3.67 7.18
N GLY A 212 -14.77 -4.78 7.88
CA GLY A 212 -13.82 -5.89 7.92
C GLY A 212 -13.99 -6.86 6.75
N THR A 213 -14.90 -7.82 6.90
CA THR A 213 -15.15 -8.85 5.87
C THR A 213 -16.24 -8.42 4.90
N ILE A 214 -16.40 -9.19 3.82
CA ILE A 214 -17.46 -8.95 2.85
C ILE A 214 -18.86 -9.09 3.46
N ASP A 215 -19.04 -9.98 4.44
CA ASP A 215 -20.32 -10.17 5.11
C ASP A 215 -20.75 -8.92 5.89
N GLU A 216 -19.80 -8.18 6.48
CA GLU A 216 -20.06 -6.88 7.11
C GLU A 216 -20.49 -5.83 6.08
N ALA A 217 -19.88 -5.84 4.89
CA ALA A 217 -20.31 -4.97 3.79
C ALA A 217 -21.74 -5.31 3.35
N LEU A 218 -22.09 -6.59 3.25
CA LEU A 218 -23.45 -7.04 2.92
C LEU A 218 -24.46 -6.62 3.99
N GLN A 219 -24.10 -6.71 5.27
CA GLN A 219 -24.95 -6.26 6.37
C GLN A 219 -25.18 -4.75 6.30
N LYS A 220 -24.10 -3.97 6.14
CA LYS A 220 -24.16 -2.51 6.02
C LYS A 220 -24.98 -2.07 4.80
N ALA A 221 -24.90 -2.80 3.68
CA ALA A 221 -25.71 -2.54 2.50
C ALA A 221 -27.22 -2.70 2.76
N LYS A 222 -27.63 -3.59 3.67
CA LYS A 222 -29.04 -3.77 4.05
C LYS A 222 -29.55 -2.62 4.91
N GLU A 223 -28.69 -2.03 5.73
CA GLU A 223 -29.04 -0.88 6.59
C GLU A 223 -29.13 0.44 5.82
N LEU A 224 -28.46 0.53 4.67
CA LEU A 224 -28.49 1.69 3.78
C LEU A 224 -29.66 1.68 2.78
N LYS A 225 -30.41 0.59 2.69
CA LYS A 225 -31.61 0.44 1.86
C LYS A 225 -32.86 0.81 2.65
#